data_AF-A0A7C1U4V7-F1
#
_entry.id   AF-A0A7C1U4V7-F1
#
_cell.length_a   1.000
_cell.length_b   1.000
_cell.length_c   1.000
_cell.angle_alpha   90.00
_cell.angle_beta   90.00
_cell.angle_gamma   90.00
#
_symmetry.space_group_name_H-M   'P 1'
#
loop_
_entity.id
_entity.type
_entity.pdbx_description
1 polymer ?
#
loop_
_entity_poly.entity_id
_entity_poly.type
_entity_poly.pdbx_seq_one_letter_code
_entity_poly.pdbx_strand_id
1 'polypeptide(L)' 'PVLEINPSHPLVERLKDMEDEERFADWTQVLFDQALLAEGGQLEDPGAFVSRLNGLLLGLSEGQGG' A
#
# COMPACT_ATOMS: atom_id res chain seq x y z
N PRO A 1 -12.61 7.05 -10.10
CA PRO A 1 -12.82 5.57 -10.03
C PRO A 1 -13.46 5.24 -8.68
N VAL A 2 -14.21 4.14 -8.57
CA VAL A 2 -14.67 3.62 -7.28
C VAL A 2 -13.67 2.57 -6.84
N LEU A 3 -13.06 2.75 -5.67
CA LEU A 3 -12.15 1.76 -5.10
C LEU A 3 -12.97 0.69 -4.36
N GLU A 4 -12.95 -0.54 -4.88
CA GLU A 4 -13.55 -1.68 -4.20
C GLU A 4 -12.50 -2.39 -3.34
N ILE A 5 -12.85 -2.62 -2.07
CA ILE A 5 -11.96 -3.26 -1.09
C ILE A 5 -12.55 -4.63 -0.74
N ASN A 6 -11.70 -5.67 -0.70
CA ASN A 6 -12.07 -6.96 -0.13
C ASN A 6 -11.78 -6.96 1.40
N PRO A 7 -12.79 -6.87 2.27
CA PRO A 7 -12.58 -6.75 3.71
C PRO A 7 -11.96 -8.00 4.35
N SER A 8 -12.06 -9.17 3.71
CA SER A 8 -11.45 -10.41 4.20
C SER A 8 -10.03 -10.63 3.66
N HIS A 9 -9.47 -9.68 2.92
CA HIS A 9 -8.11 -9.80 2.42
C HIS A 9 -7.11 -9.51 3.55
N PRO A 10 -6.07 -10.35 3.77
CA PRO A 10 -5.14 -10.17 4.89
C PRO A 10 -4.49 -8.78 4.98
N LEU A 11 -4.24 -8.12 3.85
CA LEU A 11 -3.71 -6.74 3.84
C LEU A 11 -4.71 -5.72 4.40
N VAL A 12 -6.01 -5.90 4.14
CA VAL A 12 -7.06 -5.00 4.63
C VAL A 12 -7.28 -5.19 6.12
N GLU A 13 -7.25 -6.45 6.58
CA GLU A 13 -7.26 -6.76 8.02
C GLU A 13 -6.05 -6.13 8.73
N ARG A 14 -4.84 -6.26 8.15
CA ARG A 14 -3.64 -5.61 8.71
C ARG A 14 -3.76 -4.09 8.78
N LEU A 15 -4.36 -3.46 7.77
CA LEU A 15 -4.55 -2.01 7.75
C LEU A 15 -5.53 -1.53 8.82
N LYS A 16 -6.56 -2.32 9.10
CA LYS A 16 -7.55 -2.01 10.13
C LYS A 16 -6.92 -1.86 11.52
N ASP A 17 -5.92 -2.67 11.83
CA ASP A 17 -5.25 -2.68 13.14
C ASP A 17 -4.00 -1.78 13.17
N MET A 18 -3.77 -0.96 12.13
CA MET A 18 -2.60 -0.09 12.01
C MET A 18 -2.84 1.26 12.70
N GLU A 19 -2.07 1.55 13.75
CA GLU A 19 -2.17 2.81 14.50
C GLU A 19 -1.32 3.94 13.91
N ASP A 20 -0.23 3.60 13.21
CA ASP A 20 0.66 4.56 12.58
C ASP A 20 -0.01 5.13 11.32
N GLU A 21 -0.50 6.38 11.44
CA GLU A 21 -1.22 7.08 10.37
C GLU A 21 -0.38 7.28 9.10
N GLU A 22 0.94 7.50 9.24
CA GLU A 22 1.83 7.71 8.10
C GLU A 22 2.02 6.40 7.34
N ARG A 23 2.29 5.30 8.06
CA ARG A 23 2.34 3.96 7.45
C ARG A 23 1.00 3.59 6.84
N PHE A 24 -0.12 3.89 7.48
CA PHE A 24 -1.45 3.61 6.95
C PHE A 24 -1.68 4.33 5.62
N ALA A 25 -1.32 5.62 5.55
CA ALA A 25 -1.41 6.41 4.33
C ALA A 25 -0.54 5.82 3.21
N ASP A 26 0.69 5.43 3.50
CA ASP A 26 1.58 4.81 2.51
C ASP A 26 1.02 3.48 1.96
N TRP A 27 0.55 2.59 2.84
CA TRP A 27 -0.03 1.32 2.43
C TRP A 27 -1.30 1.49 1.59
N THR A 28 -2.22 2.37 2.03
CA THR A 28 -3.46 2.62 1.29
C THR A 28 -3.19 3.25 -0.08
N GLN A 29 -2.21 4.15 -0.16
CA GLN A 29 -1.80 4.75 -1.44
C GLN A 29 -1.19 3.71 -2.39
N VAL A 30 -0.32 2.83 -1.88
CA VAL A 30 0.25 1.74 -2.70
C VAL A 30 -0.84 0.79 -3.20
N LEU A 31 -1.81 0.41 -2.36
CA LEU A 31 -2.93 -0.44 -2.78
C LEU A 31 -3.80 0.23 -3.85
N PHE A 32 -4.04 1.54 -3.71
CA PHE A 32 -4.77 2.31 -4.72
C PHE A 32 -4.03 2.35 -6.05
N ASP A 33 -2.73 2.68 -6.03
CA ASP A 33 -1.88 2.73 -7.23
C ASP A 33 -1.82 1.35 -7.91
N GLN A 34 -1.74 0.27 -7.13
CA GLN A 34 -1.81 -1.11 -7.65
C GLN A 34 -3.15 -1.42 -8.31
N ALA A 35 -4.27 -1.01 -7.72
CA ALA A 35 -5.60 -1.21 -8.29
C ALA A 35 -5.73 -0.47 -9.63
N LEU A 36 -5.24 0.78 -9.70
CA LEU A 36 -5.23 1.58 -10.92
C LEU A 36 -4.39 0.92 -12.03
N LEU A 37 -3.20 0.40 -11.69
CA LEU A 37 -2.36 -0.34 -12.64
C LEU A 37 -3.03 -1.64 -13.10
N ALA A 38 -3.70 -2.37 -12.20
CA ALA A 38 -4.34 -3.64 -12.51
C ALA A 38 -5.54 -3.50 -13.46
N GLU A 39 -6.25 -2.36 -13.43
CA GLU A 39 -7.33 -2.04 -14.38
C GLU A 39 -6.81 -1.45 -15.70
N GLY A 40 -5.49 -1.35 -15.89
CA GLY A 40 -4.85 -0.79 -17.09
C GLY A 40 -4.74 0.74 -17.10
N GLY A 41 -4.95 1.38 -15.95
CA GLY A 41 -4.71 2.79 -15.74
C GLY A 41 -3.23 3.15 -15.70
N GLN A 42 -2.95 4.46 -15.61
CA GLN A 42 -1.60 5.00 -15.48
C GLN A 42 -1.47 5.74 -14.16
N LEU A 43 -0.28 5.65 -13.55
CA LEU A 43 0.03 6.43 -12.37
C LEU A 43 0.33 7.87 -12.75
N GLU A 44 -0.15 8.82 -11.95
CA GLU A 44 0.20 10.23 -12.09
C GLU A 44 1.68 10.48 -11.80
N ASP A 45 2.21 9.83 -10.75
CA ASP A 45 3.63 9.85 -10.39
C ASP A 45 4.16 8.42 -10.12
N PRO A 46 4.73 7.76 -11.15
CA PRO A 46 5.35 6.45 -10.99
C PRO A 46 6.55 6.44 -10.04
N GLY A 47 7.27 7.57 -9.93
CA GLY A 47 8.45 7.68 -9.05
C GLY A 47 8.06 7.66 -7.58
N ALA A 48 7.00 8.39 -7.23
CA ALA A 48 6.44 8.38 -5.89
C ALA A 48 5.91 7.00 -5.49
N PHE A 49 5.24 6.29 -6.41
CA PHE A 49 4.82 4.90 -6.17
C PHE A 49 6.00 3.98 -5.88
N VAL A 50 7.05 4.01 -6.72
CA VAL A 50 8.26 3.19 -6.51
C VAL A 50 8.93 3.52 -5.17
N SER A 51 9.01 4.81 -4.82
CA SER A 51 9.59 5.24 -3.54
C SER A 51 8.81 4.69 -2.35
N ARG A 52 7.47 4.81 -2.35
CA ARG A 52 6.61 4.25 -1.29
C ARG A 52 6.74 2.74 -1.21
N LEU A 53 6.64 2.04 -2.35
CA LEU A 53 6.76 0.59 -2.40
C LEU A 53 8.11 0.12 -1.83
N ASN A 54 9.21 0.77 -2.20
CA ASN A 54 10.53 0.45 -1.67
C ASN A 54 10.64 0.72 -0.16
N GLY A 55 10.06 1.83 0.32
CA GLY A 55 9.99 2.13 1.75
C GLY A 55 9.25 1.04 2.54
N LEU A 56 8.11 0.57 2.02
CA LEU A 56 7.37 -0.54 2.63
C LEU A 56 8.18 -1.84 2.63
N LEU A 57 8.85 -2.18 1.53
CA LEU A 57 9.68 -3.38 1.44
C LEU A 57 10.86 -3.35 2.41
N LEU A 58 11.54 -2.20 2.55
CA LEU A 58 12.61 -2.02 3.52
C LEU A 58 12.08 -2.18 4.95
N GLY A 59 10.97 -1.50 5.28
CA GLY A 59 10.35 -1.61 6.60
C GLY A 59 9.85 -3.02 6.96
N LEU A 60 9.50 -3.85 5.97
CA LEU A 60 9.20 -5.27 6.17
C LEU A 60 10.48 -6.10 6.37
N SER A 61 11.56 -5.77 5.66
CA SER A 61 12.85 -6.47 5.77
C SER A 61 13.58 -6.19 7.09
N GLU A 62 13.36 -5.01 7.67
CA GLU A 62 13.91 -4.59 8.96
C GLU A 62 13.07 -5.12 10.15
N GLY A 63 11.95 -5.80 9.88
CA GLY A 63 10.96 -6.26 10.86
C GLY A 63 10.66 -7.76 10.82
N GLN A 64 11.70 -8.58 10.99
CA GLN A 64 11.72 -9.94 11.56
C GLN A 64 13.14 -10.20 12.11
N GLY A 65 13.55 -9.36 13.05
CA GLY A 65 14.91 -9.35 13.61
C GLY A 65 15.04 -8.29 14.70
N GLY A 66 14.26 -8.44 15.77
CA GLY A 66 14.25 -7.58 16.96
C GLY A 66 13.11 -7.93 17.88
#